data_AF-A0A3E2NFH4-F1
#
_entry.id   AF-A0A3E2NFH4-F1
#
_cell.length_a   1.000
_cell.length_b   1.000
_cell.length_c   1.000
_cell.angle_alpha   90.00
_cell.angle_beta   90.00
_cell.angle_gamma   90.00
#
_symmetry.space_group_name_H-M   'P 1'
#
loop_
_entity.id
_entity.type
_entity.pdbx_description
1 polymer ?
#
loop_
_entity_poly.entity_id
_entity_poly.type
_entity_poly.pdbx_seq_one_letter_code
_entity_poly.pdbx_strand_id
1 'polypeptide(L)'
;MYIDFNFSKRLSELRAQKGVSARDMSLSLGQNPTYIHKIENGRALPSMMGFFYICEYLDIEPAEFFSRDITSPAKVKELMEDAQHLNREQLEHLHLIVRDLLKTGGKK
;
A
#
# COMPACT_ATOMS: atom_id res chain seq x y z
N MET A 1 15.82 -12.89 -2.69
CA MET A 1 16.02 -11.43 -2.57
C MET A 1 14.64 -10.80 -2.58
N TYR A 2 14.22 -10.22 -1.45
CA TYR A 2 12.81 -10.12 -1.03
C TYR A 2 12.12 -8.80 -1.43
N ILE A 3 12.16 -8.42 -2.71
CA ILE A 3 11.42 -7.23 -3.17
C ILE A 3 10.67 -7.57 -4.46
N ASP A 4 9.48 -8.17 -4.30
CA ASP A 4 8.48 -8.33 -5.37
C ASP A 4 7.54 -7.09 -5.46
N PHE A 5 7.86 -6.03 -4.71
CA PHE A 5 7.07 -4.81 -4.70
C PHE A 5 7.48 -3.86 -5.83
N ASN A 6 6.75 -3.92 -6.95
CA ASN A 6 6.78 -2.91 -8.01
C ASN A 6 6.19 -1.54 -7.58
N PHE A 7 7.03 -0.64 -7.07
CA PHE A 7 6.65 0.73 -6.65
C PHE A 7 6.01 1.53 -7.78
N SER A 8 6.62 1.49 -8.98
CA SER A 8 6.22 2.26 -10.15
C SER A 8 4.79 1.94 -10.60
N LYS A 9 4.44 0.65 -10.63
CA LYS A 9 3.08 0.19 -10.97
C LYS A 9 2.06 0.70 -9.95
N ARG A 10 2.38 0.58 -8.65
CA ARG A 10 1.47 1.01 -7.58
C ARG A 10 1.21 2.52 -7.58
N LEU A 11 2.24 3.33 -7.82
CA LEU A 11 2.09 4.78 -7.96
C LEU A 11 1.15 5.12 -9.13
N SER A 12 1.33 4.46 -10.27
CA SER A 12 0.50 4.66 -11.47
C SER A 12 -0.97 4.31 -11.21
N GLU A 13 -1.24 3.20 -10.53
CA GLU A 13 -2.59 2.77 -10.14
C GLU A 13 -3.28 3.81 -9.25
N LEU A 14 -2.62 4.23 -8.16
CA LEU A 14 -3.17 5.21 -7.22
C LEU A 14 -3.41 6.57 -7.87
N ARG A 15 -2.47 7.02 -8.71
CA ARG A 15 -2.64 8.25 -9.47
C ARG A 15 -3.83 8.18 -10.42
N ALA A 16 -3.98 7.05 -11.14
CA ALA A 16 -5.09 6.83 -12.05
C ALA A 16 -6.44 6.79 -11.31
N GLN A 17 -6.49 6.17 -10.13
CA GLN A 17 -7.68 6.17 -9.25
C GLN A 17 -8.07 7.59 -8.80
N LYS A 18 -7.09 8.45 -8.54
CA LYS A 18 -7.33 9.87 -8.23
C LYS A 18 -7.74 10.71 -9.46
N GLY A 19 -7.61 10.17 -10.67
CA GLY A 19 -8.06 10.82 -11.92
C GLY A 19 -7.17 11.96 -12.41
N VAL A 20 -5.89 12.00 -11.99
CA VAL A 20 -4.96 13.09 -12.35
C VAL A 20 -3.83 12.61 -13.28
N SER A 21 -3.31 13.51 -14.13
CA SER A 21 -2.19 13.17 -15.00
C SER A 21 -0.86 13.16 -14.24
N ALA A 22 0.13 12.39 -14.71
CA ALA A 22 1.47 12.39 -14.12
C ALA A 22 2.13 13.78 -14.17
N ARG A 23 1.81 14.55 -15.21
CA ARG A 23 2.28 15.93 -15.37
C ARG A 23 1.69 16.85 -14.30
N ASP A 24 0.37 16.82 -14.13
CA ASP A 24 -0.33 17.69 -13.18
C ASP A 24 0.10 17.36 -11.76
N MET A 25 0.16 16.06 -11.41
CA MET A 25 0.68 15.62 -10.12
C MET A 25 2.12 16.09 -9.88
N SER A 26 2.99 16.02 -10.89
CA SER A 26 4.37 16.52 -10.75
C SER A 26 4.39 18.02 -10.44
N LEU A 27 3.57 18.81 -11.13
CA LEU A 27 3.49 20.25 -10.93
C LEU A 27 2.88 20.61 -9.56
N SER A 28 1.83 19.91 -9.13
CA SER A 28 1.23 20.09 -7.80
C SER A 28 2.21 19.77 -6.67
N LEU A 29 3.14 18.83 -6.87
CA LEU A 29 4.21 18.51 -5.94
C LEU A 29 5.39 19.51 -6.00
N GLY A 30 5.29 20.58 -6.78
CA GLY A 30 6.36 21.55 -6.99
C GLY A 30 7.57 20.97 -7.74
N GLN A 31 7.39 19.85 -8.45
CA GLN A 31 8.44 19.17 -9.19
C GLN A 31 8.39 19.50 -10.69
N ASN A 32 9.45 19.13 -11.41
CA ASN A 32 9.45 19.25 -12.87
C ASN A 32 8.36 18.35 -13.50
N PRO A 33 7.78 18.71 -14.67
CA PRO A 33 6.68 17.98 -15.31
C PRO A 33 6.93 16.49 -15.61
N THR A 34 8.19 16.04 -15.56
CA THR A 34 8.58 14.66 -15.88
C THR A 34 8.79 13.80 -14.63
N TYR A 35 8.67 14.37 -13.43
CA TYR A 35 9.05 13.72 -12.18
C TYR A 35 8.28 12.42 -11.93
N ILE A 36 6.94 12.50 -11.86
CA ILE A 36 6.10 11.31 -11.64
C ILE A 36 6.23 10.33 -12.79
N HIS A 37 6.28 10.82 -14.04
CA HIS A 37 6.47 9.97 -15.21
C HIS A 37 7.78 9.15 -15.13
N LYS A 38 8.89 9.72 -14.66
CA LYS A 38 10.15 8.98 -14.46
C LYS A 38 10.01 7.88 -13.42
N ILE A 39 9.28 8.15 -12.33
CA ILE A 39 9.04 7.17 -11.26
C ILE A 39 8.15 6.02 -11.75
N GLU A 40 7.05 6.33 -12.45
CA GLU A 40 6.12 5.33 -12.99
C GLU A 40 6.73 4.43 -14.08
N ASN A 41 7.77 4.90 -14.75
CA ASN A 41 8.55 4.12 -15.72
C ASN A 41 9.78 3.43 -15.10
N GLY A 42 9.94 3.47 -13.78
CA GLY A 42 11.08 2.85 -13.08
C GLY A 42 12.44 3.47 -13.39
N ARG A 43 12.47 4.67 -14.00
CA ARG A 43 13.72 5.39 -14.32
C ARG A 43 14.30 6.12 -13.11
N ALA A 44 13.51 6.28 -12.05
CA ALA A 44 13.91 6.88 -10.80
C ALA A 44 13.01 6.35 -9.66
N LEU A 45 13.47 6.54 -8.43
CA LEU A 45 12.64 6.45 -7.22
C LEU A 45 12.55 7.86 -6.60
N PRO A 46 11.45 8.18 -5.90
CA PRO A 46 11.41 9.39 -5.09
C PRO A 46 12.42 9.29 -3.93
N SER A 47 12.85 10.44 -3.42
CA SER A 47 13.46 10.46 -2.08
C SER A 47 12.40 10.08 -1.03
N MET A 48 12.81 9.73 0.19
CA MET A 48 11.84 9.43 1.26
C MET A 48 10.90 10.61 1.54
N MET A 49 11.41 11.85 1.51
CA MET A 49 10.57 13.04 1.63
C MET A 49 9.61 13.18 0.44
N GLY A 50 10.11 12.96 -0.79
CA GLY A 50 9.26 12.98 -1.99
C GLY A 50 8.15 11.92 -1.93
N PHE A 51 8.43 10.75 -1.36
CA PHE A 51 7.43 9.72 -1.13
C PHE A 51 6.33 10.18 -0.16
N PHE A 52 6.69 10.83 0.96
CA PHE A 52 5.67 11.37 1.88
C PHE A 52 4.80 12.44 1.22
N TYR A 53 5.37 13.34 0.42
CA TYR A 53 4.57 14.31 -0.34
C TYR A 53 3.66 13.64 -1.38
N ILE A 54 4.12 12.54 -1.99
CA ILE A 54 3.29 11.73 -2.89
C ILE A 54 2.11 11.12 -2.12
N CYS A 55 2.33 10.56 -0.94
CA CYS A 55 1.28 10.00 -0.09
C CYS A 55 0.27 11.08 0.34
N GLU A 56 0.76 12.22 0.82
CA GLU A 56 -0.08 13.37 1.18
C GLU A 56 -0.91 13.85 -0.02
N TYR A 57 -0.29 14.02 -1.18
CA TYR A 57 -1.00 14.41 -2.40
C TYR A 57 -2.06 13.39 -2.81
N LEU A 58 -1.85 12.09 -2.55
CA LEU A 58 -2.80 11.03 -2.88
C LEU A 58 -3.89 10.83 -1.83
N ASP A 59 -3.85 11.55 -0.70
CA ASP A 59 -4.71 11.38 0.48
C ASP A 59 -4.66 9.94 1.05
N ILE A 60 -3.45 9.37 1.16
CA ILE A 60 -3.22 8.03 1.72
C ILE A 60 -2.08 8.03 2.75
N GLU A 61 -2.12 7.08 3.67
CA GLU A 61 -0.98 6.78 4.53
C GLU A 61 0.11 5.99 3.79
N PRO A 62 1.40 6.13 4.18
CA PRO A 62 2.48 5.33 3.63
C PRO A 62 2.22 3.82 3.66
N ALA A 63 1.60 3.30 4.71
CA ALA A 63 1.27 1.88 4.82
C ALA A 63 0.26 1.43 3.74
N GLU A 64 -0.72 2.29 3.42
CA GLU A 64 -1.74 2.01 2.40
C GLU A 64 -1.15 1.98 0.98
N PHE A 65 -0.09 2.75 0.74
CA PHE A 65 0.67 2.66 -0.50
C PHE A 65 1.20 1.24 -0.73
N PHE A 66 1.72 0.59 0.32
CA PHE A 66 2.30 -0.75 0.22
C PHE A 66 1.27 -1.89 0.36
N SER A 67 0.09 -1.63 0.90
CA SER A 67 -0.97 -2.65 1.00
C SER A 67 -1.62 -2.91 -0.37
N ARG A 68 -1.34 -4.06 -0.98
CA ARG A 68 -1.90 -4.44 -2.30
C ARG A 68 -3.21 -5.19 -2.23
N ASP A 69 -3.49 -5.89 -1.13
CA ASP A 69 -4.44 -7.01 -1.16
C ASP A 69 -5.36 -7.08 0.08
N ILE A 70 -5.76 -5.94 0.65
CA ILE A 70 -6.70 -5.98 1.77
C ILE A 70 -8.12 -5.78 1.24
N THR A 71 -8.87 -6.89 1.14
CA THR A 71 -10.27 -6.93 0.66
C THR A 71 -11.23 -6.14 1.57
N SER A 72 -10.82 -5.88 2.82
CA SER A 72 -11.52 -4.98 3.76
C SER A 72 -10.51 -4.33 4.74
N PRO A 73 -9.86 -3.21 4.35
CA PRO A 73 -8.81 -2.57 5.15
C PRO A 73 -9.25 -2.19 6.55
N ALA A 74 -10.45 -1.63 6.68
CA ALA A 74 -11.03 -1.26 7.98
C ALA A 74 -11.17 -2.46 8.93
N LYS A 75 -11.69 -3.59 8.43
CA LYS A 75 -11.91 -4.77 9.28
C LYS A 75 -10.63 -5.47 9.69
N VAL A 76 -9.62 -5.46 8.81
CA VAL A 76 -8.29 -5.97 9.14
C VAL A 76 -7.59 -5.08 10.16
N LYS A 77 -7.72 -3.75 10.04
CA LYS A 77 -7.20 -2.80 11.02
C LYS A 77 -7.84 -3.02 12.40
N GLU A 78 -9.17 -3.09 12.48
CA GLU A 78 -9.90 -3.41 13.71
C GLU A 78 -9.38 -4.72 14.35
N LEU A 79 -9.24 -5.79 13.56
CA LEU A 79 -8.73 -7.08 14.06
C LEU A 79 -7.29 -6.98 14.57
N MET A 80 -6.44 -6.18 13.92
CA MET A 80 -5.07 -5.95 14.37
C MET A 80 -5.03 -5.16 15.68
N GLU A 81 -5.87 -4.14 15.83
CA GLU A 81 -6.00 -3.35 17.06
C GLU A 81 -6.47 -4.24 18.22
N ASP A 82 -7.46 -5.11 18.00
CA ASP A 82 -7.91 -6.08 19.00
C ASP A 82 -6.78 -7.08 19.35
N ALA A 83 -6.10 -7.62 18.35
CA ALA A 83 -5.04 -8.63 18.52
C ALA A 83 -3.82 -8.11 19.29
N GLN A 84 -3.54 -6.80 19.28
CA GLN A 84 -2.43 -6.20 20.03
C GLN A 84 -2.54 -6.38 21.55
N HIS A 85 -3.75 -6.64 22.07
CA HIS A 85 -4.01 -6.82 23.49
C HIS A 85 -3.92 -8.28 23.96
N LEU A 86 -3.71 -9.22 23.03
CA LEU A 86 -3.65 -10.65 23.31
C LEU A 86 -2.25 -11.08 23.75
N ASN A 87 -2.20 -12.06 24.65
CA ASN A 87 -0.94 -12.71 24.98
C ASN A 87 -0.50 -13.70 23.87
N ARG A 88 0.73 -14.21 23.99
CA ARG A 88 1.32 -15.11 22.97
C ARG A 88 0.48 -16.35 22.67
N GLU A 89 -0.06 -17.00 23.69
CA GLU A 89 -0.87 -18.22 23.53
C GLU A 89 -2.20 -17.91 22.85
N GLN A 90 -2.85 -16.81 23.22
CA GLN A 90 -4.08 -16.34 22.58
C GLN A 90 -3.86 -15.96 21.10
N LEU A 91 -2.74 -15.31 20.78
CA LEU A 91 -2.34 -15.01 19.40
C LEU A 91 -2.10 -16.28 18.59
N GLU A 92 -1.48 -17.31 19.18
CA GLU A 92 -1.29 -18.61 18.52
C GLU A 92 -2.64 -19.28 18.20
N HIS A 93 -3.60 -19.24 19.12
CA HIS A 93 -4.95 -19.75 18.85
C HIS A 93 -5.66 -18.99 17.73
N LEU A 94 -5.62 -17.65 17.76
CA LEU A 94 -6.19 -16.82 16.70
C LEU A 94 -5.55 -17.13 15.34
N HIS A 95 -4.22 -17.28 15.31
CA HIS A 95 -3.48 -17.62 14.10
C HIS A 95 -3.93 -18.98 13.53
N LEU A 96 -4.12 -19.99 14.38
CA LEU A 96 -4.60 -21.31 13.94
C LEU A 96 -6.00 -21.23 13.32
N ILE A 97 -6.92 -20.47 13.93
CA ILE A 97 -8.27 -20.26 13.39
C ILE A 97 -8.20 -19.62 12.00
N VAL A 98 -7.44 -18.54 11.84
CA VAL A 98 -7.28 -17.87 10.54
C VAL A 98 -6.70 -18.84 9.51
N ARG A 99 -5.70 -19.65 9.87
CA ARG A 99 -5.12 -20.64 8.96
C ARG A 99 -6.12 -21.70 8.52
N ASP A 100 -6.99 -22.16 9.41
CA ASP A 100 -7.98 -23.17 9.08
C ASP A 100 -9.08 -22.62 8.16
N LEU A 101 -9.48 -21.35 8.34
CA LEU A 101 -10.38 -20.65 7.42
C LEU A 101 -9.77 -20.51 6.01
N LEU A 102 -8.47 -20.20 5.91
CA LEU A 102 -7.79 -20.09 4.62
C LEU A 102 -7.68 -21.44 3.89
N LYS A 103 -7.53 -22.56 4.62
CA LYS A 103 -7.52 -23.91 4.02
C LYS A 103 -8.87 -24.31 3.44
N THR A 104 -9.97 -23.86 4.05
CA THR A 104 -11.33 -24.21 3.60
C THR A 104 -11.76 -23.42 2.36
N GLY A 105 -11.18 -22.25 2.10
CA GLY A 105 -11.44 -21.44 0.91
C GLY A 105 -10.72 -21.90 -0.38
N GLY A 106 -9.74 -22.80 -0.30
CA GLY A 106 -8.93 -23.26 -1.44
C GLY A 106 -9.44 -24.49 -2.20
N LYS A 107 -10.62 -25.01 -1.87
CA LYS A 107 -11.28 -26.09 -2.62
C LYS A 107 -12.44 -25.54 -3.45
N LYS A 108 -12.14 -24.88 -4.57
CA LYS A 108 -13.07 -24.70 -5.71
C LYS A 108 -12.26 -24.45 -6.97
#